data_AF-A0A5D6Y206-F1
#
_entry.id   AF-A0A5D6Y206-F1
#
_cell.length_a   1.000
_cell.length_b   1.000
_cell.length_c   1.000
_cell.angle_alpha   90.00
_cell.angle_beta   90.00
_cell.angle_gamma   90.00
#
_symmetry.space_group_name_H-M   'P 1'
#
loop_
_entity.id
_entity.type
_entity.pdbx_description
1 polymer ?
#
loop_
_entity_poly.entity_id
_entity_poly.type
_entity_poly.pdbx_seq_one_letter_code
_entity_poly.pdbx_strand_id
1 'polypeptide(L)'
;MSNWDVNFGEVADHFAELCARDALCASKFPTSPFPDLLKKFVNRNTATGVCAEKLDNSVKSLLGQLLTSESTRGLIPATVYRLERCSQMGYEDSNFRVVAAALPYSMSNLRRPEQDAFNSTLLRNLIAFSEMWETPTLDLASLEKRVADASIATSFAPYLFPSYCMYTRDNSSACSAFAAWRSQNNVPPIAYKRDKYWNTAATIPAGASVLILSGKLDPQTPHKYALRLLAALDGARKELVAFDFASQGTLFNTVVPGVAPGNATCGMSILASYVRGGGDLSKLDKSCVGALKMSFTVPVDVSLLLFSTSEPFDGQYNNSHWFVDSPETERKYVTAFTIVSVATAVVVLVFAYLWIRIRKLGSPDASASGDDAAQCQVVTDDGDAATAHSPSSSGGGQYTAAPGDDSRVKVSG
;
A
#
# COMPACT_ATOMS: atom_id res chain seq x y z
N MET A 1 10.75 7.19 7.07
CA MET A 1 10.40 7.33 5.64
C MET A 1 11.65 7.47 4.75
N SER A 2 12.63 8.31 5.08
CA SER A 2 13.89 8.44 4.32
C SER A 2 14.81 7.19 4.31
N ASN A 3 14.61 6.26 5.25
CA ASN A 3 15.31 4.96 5.32
C ASN A 3 14.60 3.84 4.53
N TRP A 4 13.57 4.16 3.74
CA TRP A 4 12.76 3.17 3.02
C TRP A 4 13.61 2.19 2.22
N ASP A 5 14.54 2.67 1.41
CA ASP A 5 15.36 1.81 0.55
C ASP A 5 16.40 0.99 1.33
N VAL A 6 16.89 1.51 2.46
CA VAL A 6 17.75 0.74 3.39
C VAL A 6 16.99 -0.45 3.97
N ASN A 7 15.74 -0.23 4.35
CA ASN A 7 14.87 -1.27 4.90
C ASN A 7 14.59 -2.39 3.89
N PHE A 8 14.36 -2.04 2.63
CA PHE A 8 14.21 -3.02 1.55
C PHE A 8 15.47 -3.86 1.37
N GLY A 9 16.66 -3.23 1.39
CA GLY A 9 17.94 -3.92 1.27
C GLY A 9 18.17 -4.94 2.39
N GLU A 10 17.97 -4.55 3.66
CA GLU A 10 18.16 -5.47 4.78
C GLU A 10 17.22 -6.70 4.73
N VAL A 11 15.96 -6.49 4.35
CA VAL A 11 14.99 -7.59 4.21
C VAL A 11 15.30 -8.46 3.00
N ALA A 12 15.78 -7.86 1.91
CA ALA A 12 16.21 -8.58 0.72
C ALA A 12 17.43 -9.47 0.96
N ASP A 13 18.38 -9.02 1.78
CA ASP A 13 19.52 -9.84 2.18
C ASP A 13 19.06 -11.08 2.94
N HIS A 14 18.13 -10.92 3.90
CA HIS A 14 17.52 -12.05 4.60
C HIS A 14 16.74 -12.98 3.66
N PHE A 15 15.96 -12.43 2.72
CA PHE A 15 15.27 -13.21 1.69
C PHE A 15 16.24 -14.02 0.83
N ALA A 16 17.39 -13.45 0.46
CA ALA A 16 18.38 -14.13 -0.36
C ALA A 16 19.05 -15.31 0.38
N GLU A 17 19.28 -15.17 1.69
CA GLU A 17 19.74 -16.27 2.54
C GLU A 17 18.70 -17.41 2.62
N LEU A 18 17.40 -17.08 2.67
CA LEU A 18 16.34 -18.09 2.65
C LEU A 18 16.29 -18.83 1.32
N CYS A 19 16.43 -18.14 0.18
CA CYS A 19 16.54 -18.78 -1.13
C CYS A 19 17.73 -19.73 -1.20
N ALA A 20 18.90 -19.32 -0.69
CA ALA A 20 20.09 -20.16 -0.71
C ALA A 20 19.95 -21.48 0.08
N ARG A 21 19.02 -21.54 1.03
CA ARG A 21 18.74 -22.74 1.85
C ARG A 21 17.53 -23.54 1.37
N ASP A 22 16.70 -22.96 0.50
CA ASP A 22 15.54 -23.62 -0.07
C ASP A 22 15.95 -24.55 -1.23
N ALA A 23 15.42 -25.77 -1.26
CA ALA A 23 15.81 -26.77 -2.24
C ALA A 23 15.45 -26.37 -3.68
N LEU A 24 14.26 -25.79 -3.89
CA LEU A 24 13.83 -25.37 -5.21
C LEU A 24 14.65 -24.17 -5.68
N CYS A 25 14.76 -23.14 -4.84
CA CYS A 25 15.48 -21.92 -5.18
C CYS A 25 16.98 -22.19 -5.41
N ALA A 26 17.65 -22.88 -4.49
CA ALA A 26 19.06 -23.21 -4.60
C ALA A 26 19.37 -24.08 -5.84
N SER A 27 18.48 -25.00 -6.22
CA SER A 27 18.67 -25.84 -7.41
C SER A 27 18.80 -25.06 -8.73
N LYS A 28 18.26 -23.83 -8.79
CA LYS A 28 18.35 -22.96 -9.97
C LYS A 28 19.70 -22.24 -10.09
N PHE A 29 20.54 -22.30 -9.05
CA PHE A 29 21.79 -21.56 -8.96
C PHE A 29 22.98 -22.48 -8.60
N PRO A 30 23.28 -23.53 -9.41
CA PRO A 30 24.28 -24.53 -9.07
C PRO A 30 25.73 -24.02 -9.11
N THR A 31 26.00 -22.97 -9.90
CA THR A 31 27.36 -22.46 -10.14
C THR A 31 27.72 -21.26 -9.27
N SER A 32 26.73 -20.40 -8.98
CA SER A 32 26.92 -19.14 -8.29
C SER A 32 25.77 -18.94 -7.31
N PRO A 33 26.01 -18.72 -6.01
CA PRO A 33 24.95 -18.52 -5.04
C PRO A 33 24.02 -17.36 -5.42
N PHE A 34 22.71 -17.52 -5.15
CA PHE A 34 21.71 -16.50 -5.43
C PHE A 34 22.06 -15.10 -4.88
N PRO A 35 22.53 -14.94 -3.62
CA PRO A 35 22.91 -13.62 -3.10
C PRO A 35 23.98 -12.91 -3.94
N ASP A 36 24.93 -13.65 -4.51
CA ASP A 36 26.01 -13.10 -5.30
C ASP A 36 25.52 -12.66 -6.68
N LEU A 37 24.66 -13.47 -7.31
CA LEU A 37 24.02 -13.13 -8.58
C LEU A 37 23.06 -11.93 -8.43
N LEU A 38 22.30 -11.88 -7.33
CA LEU A 38 21.46 -10.72 -7.01
C LEU A 38 22.31 -9.46 -6.97
N LYS A 39 23.42 -9.46 -6.20
CA LYS A 39 24.36 -8.33 -6.14
C LYS A 39 24.96 -7.97 -7.50
N LYS A 40 25.30 -8.97 -8.33
CA LYS A 40 25.83 -8.76 -9.69
C LYS A 40 24.87 -7.98 -10.57
N PHE A 41 23.58 -8.33 -10.57
CA PHE A 41 22.58 -7.72 -11.47
C PHE A 41 21.99 -6.41 -10.98
N VAL A 42 21.98 -6.17 -9.67
CA VAL A 42 21.49 -4.91 -9.11
C VAL A 42 22.57 -3.82 -9.08
N ASN A 43 23.85 -4.20 -9.23
CA ASN A 43 24.98 -3.26 -9.36
C ASN A 43 25.36 -3.07 -10.83
N ARG A 44 25.06 -1.89 -11.36
CA ARG A 44 25.32 -1.50 -12.76
C ARG A 44 26.76 -1.70 -13.23
N ASN A 45 27.73 -1.61 -12.31
CA ASN A 45 29.16 -1.73 -12.63
C ASN A 45 29.65 -3.18 -12.80
N THR A 46 28.84 -4.17 -12.42
CA THR A 46 29.22 -5.60 -12.45
C THR A 46 28.44 -6.42 -13.46
N ALA A 47 27.31 -5.91 -13.96
CA ALA A 47 26.48 -6.60 -14.93
C ALA A 47 26.97 -6.28 -16.35
N THR A 48 27.45 -7.31 -17.07
CA THR A 48 27.86 -7.22 -18.48
C THR A 48 26.86 -7.96 -19.38
N GLY A 49 26.59 -7.43 -20.57
CA GLY A 49 25.71 -8.05 -21.59
C GLY A 49 24.44 -7.24 -21.91
N VAL A 50 23.74 -7.65 -22.98
CA VAL A 50 22.61 -6.91 -23.60
C VAL A 50 21.46 -6.65 -22.63
N CYS A 51 21.15 -7.59 -21.73
CA CYS A 51 20.12 -7.38 -20.70
C CYS A 51 20.54 -6.37 -19.63
N ALA A 52 21.81 -6.35 -19.23
CA ALA A 52 22.30 -5.43 -18.22
C ALA A 52 22.26 -3.97 -18.70
N GLU A 53 22.54 -3.73 -19.98
CA GLU A 53 22.46 -2.41 -20.60
C GLU A 53 21.02 -1.93 -20.78
N LYS A 54 20.10 -2.83 -21.11
CA LYS A 54 18.71 -2.49 -21.44
C LYS A 54 17.79 -2.29 -20.22
N LEU A 55 18.15 -2.81 -19.03
CA LEU A 55 17.22 -2.92 -17.91
C LEU A 55 17.40 -1.89 -16.76
N ASP A 56 18.46 -1.07 -16.79
CA ASP A 56 18.67 0.13 -15.93
C ASP A 56 18.35 -0.07 -14.40
N ASN A 57 18.19 1.02 -13.63
CA ASN A 57 17.71 0.99 -12.23
C ASN A 57 16.31 0.34 -12.07
N SER A 58 15.56 0.14 -13.15
CA SER A 58 14.24 -0.46 -13.17
C SER A 58 14.24 -1.90 -12.66
N VAL A 59 15.35 -2.64 -12.79
CA VAL A 59 15.48 -3.98 -12.18
C VAL A 59 15.39 -3.90 -10.66
N LYS A 60 16.16 -3.00 -10.03
CA LYS A 60 16.18 -2.89 -8.56
C LYS A 60 14.78 -2.54 -8.05
N SER A 61 14.12 -1.59 -8.69
CA SER A 61 12.73 -1.21 -8.40
C SER A 61 11.72 -2.35 -8.62
N LEU A 62 11.82 -3.10 -9.71
CA LEU A 62 11.00 -4.29 -9.97
C LEU A 62 11.15 -5.32 -8.85
N LEU A 63 12.39 -5.68 -8.50
CA LEU A 63 12.66 -6.62 -7.42
C LEU A 63 12.10 -6.11 -6.09
N GLY A 64 12.15 -4.79 -5.86
CA GLY A 64 11.54 -4.14 -4.71
C GLY A 64 10.03 -4.37 -4.66
N GLN A 65 9.33 -4.13 -5.77
CA GLN A 65 7.89 -4.38 -5.84
C GLN A 65 7.54 -5.85 -5.64
N LEU A 66 8.30 -6.77 -6.24
CA LEU A 66 8.10 -8.21 -6.06
C LEU A 66 8.30 -8.63 -4.59
N LEU A 67 9.24 -8.00 -3.86
CA LEU A 67 9.51 -8.33 -2.46
C LEU A 67 8.34 -7.96 -1.53
N THR A 68 7.47 -7.03 -1.92
CA THR A 68 6.38 -6.55 -1.05
C THR A 68 5.28 -7.59 -0.78
N SER A 69 5.12 -8.60 -1.65
CA SER A 69 4.05 -9.59 -1.56
C SER A 69 4.58 -11.03 -1.52
N GLU A 70 3.95 -11.86 -0.70
CA GLU A 70 4.21 -13.29 -0.64
C GLU A 70 3.97 -14.00 -1.99
N SER A 71 2.96 -13.56 -2.75
CA SER A 71 2.59 -14.19 -4.02
C SER A 71 3.58 -13.89 -5.15
N THR A 72 4.32 -12.78 -5.08
CA THR A 72 5.17 -12.30 -6.17
C THR A 72 6.66 -12.44 -5.87
N ARG A 73 7.08 -12.48 -4.59
CA ARG A 73 8.51 -12.58 -4.23
C ARG A 73 9.21 -13.83 -4.76
N GLY A 74 8.47 -14.91 -5.05
CA GLY A 74 9.01 -16.10 -5.73
C GLY A 74 9.54 -15.81 -7.15
N LEU A 75 9.11 -14.70 -7.77
CA LEU A 75 9.64 -14.24 -9.05
C LEU A 75 11.00 -13.53 -8.94
N ILE A 76 11.44 -13.12 -7.75
CA ILE A 76 12.76 -12.50 -7.56
C ILE A 76 13.89 -13.43 -8.04
N PRO A 77 14.01 -14.68 -7.55
CA PRO A 77 15.01 -15.60 -8.08
C PRO A 77 14.78 -15.93 -9.56
N ALA A 78 13.54 -15.99 -10.03
CA ALA A 78 13.28 -16.20 -11.44
C ALA A 78 13.80 -15.04 -12.32
N THR A 79 13.63 -13.79 -11.90
CA THR A 79 14.21 -12.61 -12.56
C THR A 79 15.73 -12.74 -12.63
N VAL A 80 16.39 -12.96 -11.49
CA VAL A 80 17.87 -13.06 -11.42
C VAL A 80 18.39 -14.22 -12.27
N TYR A 81 17.71 -15.36 -12.24
CA TYR A 81 18.04 -16.53 -13.07
C TYR A 81 17.98 -16.20 -14.56
N ARG A 82 16.92 -15.50 -15.00
CA ARG A 82 16.76 -15.09 -16.40
C ARG A 82 17.77 -14.03 -16.82
N LEU A 83 18.12 -13.11 -15.93
CA LEU A 83 19.19 -12.14 -16.19
C LEU A 83 20.55 -12.83 -16.38
N GLU A 84 20.87 -13.81 -15.55
CA GLU A 84 22.10 -14.61 -15.67
C GLU A 84 22.18 -15.34 -17.01
N ARG A 85 21.07 -15.94 -17.44
CA ARG A 85 20.99 -16.61 -18.75
C ARG A 85 20.98 -15.64 -19.91
N CYS A 86 20.37 -14.47 -19.77
CA CYS A 86 20.38 -13.46 -20.82
C CYS A 86 21.79 -12.95 -21.10
N SER A 87 22.66 -12.87 -20.10
CA SER A 87 24.08 -12.54 -20.31
C SER A 87 24.87 -13.63 -21.05
N GLN A 88 24.25 -14.77 -21.40
CA GLN A 88 24.87 -15.86 -22.17
C GLN A 88 24.38 -15.87 -23.62
N MET A 89 25.29 -16.12 -24.57
CA MET A 89 24.98 -16.14 -26.01
C MET A 89 23.81 -17.08 -26.34
N GLY A 90 22.83 -16.59 -27.11
CA GLY A 90 21.70 -17.38 -27.64
C GLY A 90 20.41 -17.36 -26.80
N TYR A 91 20.44 -16.78 -25.59
CA TYR A 91 19.28 -16.70 -24.68
C TYR A 91 18.75 -15.28 -24.48
N GLU A 92 19.34 -14.31 -25.17
CA GLU A 92 19.11 -12.87 -24.98
C GLU A 92 17.65 -12.46 -25.22
N ASP A 93 17.07 -12.74 -26.39
CA ASP A 93 15.74 -12.24 -26.75
C ASP A 93 14.63 -12.79 -25.83
N SER A 94 14.62 -14.11 -25.60
CA SER A 94 13.55 -14.75 -24.81
C SER A 94 13.57 -14.34 -23.33
N ASN A 95 14.74 -14.31 -22.69
CA ASN A 95 14.85 -13.93 -21.28
C ASN A 95 14.65 -12.43 -21.07
N PHE A 96 15.17 -11.61 -21.99
CA PHE A 96 14.92 -10.17 -21.97
C PHE A 96 13.43 -9.89 -22.05
N ARG A 97 12.69 -10.52 -22.97
CA ARG A 97 11.25 -10.29 -23.15
C ARG A 97 10.44 -10.67 -21.91
N VAL A 98 10.78 -11.77 -21.24
CA VAL A 98 10.13 -12.16 -19.98
C VAL A 98 10.36 -11.13 -18.88
N VAL A 99 11.61 -10.71 -18.66
CA VAL A 99 11.92 -9.71 -17.61
C VAL A 99 11.33 -8.34 -17.98
N ALA A 100 11.41 -7.95 -19.25
CA ALA A 100 10.85 -6.70 -19.76
C ALA A 100 9.33 -6.62 -19.58
N ALA A 101 8.62 -7.75 -19.70
CA ALA A 101 7.17 -7.82 -19.47
C ALA A 101 6.78 -7.46 -18.03
N ALA A 102 7.68 -7.68 -17.08
CA ALA A 102 7.45 -7.36 -15.67
C ALA A 102 7.73 -5.88 -15.33
N LEU A 103 8.49 -5.16 -16.16
CA LEU A 103 8.91 -3.78 -15.87
C LEU A 103 7.76 -2.77 -15.67
N PRO A 104 6.64 -2.82 -16.41
CA PRO A 104 5.51 -1.92 -16.15
C PRO A 104 4.96 -2.00 -14.72
N TYR A 105 5.18 -3.14 -14.04
CA TYR A 105 4.78 -3.37 -12.65
C TYR A 105 5.79 -2.84 -11.63
N SER A 106 6.97 -2.37 -12.06
CA SER A 106 7.89 -1.63 -11.18
C SER A 106 7.37 -0.23 -10.84
N MET A 107 6.59 0.36 -11.76
CA MET A 107 6.07 1.73 -11.72
C MET A 107 4.63 1.80 -11.22
N SER A 108 3.87 0.70 -11.34
CA SER A 108 2.54 0.58 -10.78
C SER A 108 2.62 -0.13 -9.43
N ASN A 109 2.00 0.45 -8.40
CA ASN A 109 1.56 -0.42 -7.32
C ASN A 109 0.66 -1.46 -7.97
N LEU A 110 0.80 -2.75 -7.67
CA LEU A 110 -0.15 -3.81 -8.05
C LEU A 110 -1.54 -3.60 -7.39
N ARG A 111 -1.89 -2.34 -7.08
CA ARG A 111 -3.09 -1.87 -6.43
C ARG A 111 -4.26 -2.01 -7.39
N ARG A 112 -5.36 -2.53 -6.83
CA ARG A 112 -6.65 -2.55 -7.50
C ARG A 112 -7.23 -1.13 -7.52
N PRO A 113 -7.98 -0.73 -8.55
CA PRO A 113 -8.65 0.57 -8.63
C PRO A 113 -9.51 0.91 -7.39
N GLU A 114 -10.09 -0.10 -6.76
CA GLU A 114 -10.91 0.03 -5.55
C GLU A 114 -10.11 0.54 -4.33
N GLN A 115 -8.81 0.23 -4.25
CA GLN A 115 -7.94 0.69 -3.16
C GLN A 115 -7.52 2.15 -3.35
N ASP A 116 -7.56 2.66 -4.58
CA ASP A 116 -7.23 4.06 -4.86
C ASP A 116 -8.30 5.01 -4.32
N ALA A 117 -9.57 4.56 -4.25
CA ALA A 117 -10.66 5.33 -3.65
C ALA A 117 -10.45 5.63 -2.15
N PHE A 118 -9.71 4.78 -1.43
CA PHE A 118 -9.40 4.94 -0.01
C PHE A 118 -8.00 5.52 0.25
N ASN A 119 -7.28 5.93 -0.79
CA ASN A 119 -5.90 6.39 -0.67
C ASN A 119 -5.80 7.91 -0.77
N SER A 120 -5.39 8.57 0.31
CA SER A 120 -5.06 10.01 0.29
C SER A 120 -3.55 10.23 0.26
N THR A 121 -3.01 10.49 -0.93
CA THR A 121 -1.59 10.85 -1.11
C THR A 121 -1.23 12.12 -0.33
N LEU A 122 -2.12 13.11 -0.30
CA LEU A 122 -1.91 14.35 0.45
C LEU A 122 -1.78 14.07 1.96
N LEU A 123 -2.72 13.33 2.55
CA LEU A 123 -2.69 13.00 3.97
C LEU A 123 -1.47 12.14 4.32
N ARG A 124 -1.17 11.13 3.50
CA ARG A 124 0.02 10.28 3.67
C ARG A 124 1.30 11.12 3.69
N ASN A 125 1.47 12.02 2.72
CA ASN A 125 2.67 12.86 2.64
C ASN A 125 2.74 13.86 3.80
N LEU A 126 1.61 14.46 4.19
CA LEU A 126 1.53 15.36 5.35
C LEU A 126 2.05 14.67 6.63
N ILE A 127 1.55 13.46 6.93
CA ILE A 127 1.98 12.68 8.10
C ILE A 127 3.44 12.25 7.95
N ALA A 128 3.79 11.65 6.80
CA ALA A 128 5.13 11.12 6.58
C ALA A 128 6.22 12.19 6.67
N PHE A 129 6.00 13.37 6.11
CA PHE A 129 6.98 14.46 6.15
C PHE A 129 7.04 15.14 7.52
N SER A 130 5.92 15.24 8.23
CA SER A 130 5.89 15.85 9.57
C SER A 130 6.50 14.94 10.63
N GLU A 131 6.26 13.63 10.58
CA GLU A 131 6.57 12.72 11.70
C GLU A 131 7.63 11.66 11.40
N MET A 132 7.77 11.23 10.13
CA MET A 132 8.53 10.03 9.79
C MET A 132 9.77 10.31 8.92
N TRP A 133 9.88 11.52 8.36
CA TRP A 133 11.05 11.94 7.61
C TRP A 133 12.19 12.30 8.55
N GLU A 134 13.40 11.90 8.18
CA GLU A 134 14.60 12.16 8.96
C GLU A 134 14.89 13.66 8.98
N THR A 135 15.09 14.21 10.17
CA THR A 135 15.37 15.64 10.39
C THR A 135 16.64 15.76 11.23
N PRO A 136 17.70 16.47 10.76
CA PRO A 136 17.79 17.15 9.46
C PRO A 136 17.72 16.16 8.28
N THR A 137 17.16 16.61 7.16
CA THR A 137 17.11 15.76 5.96
C THR A 137 18.50 15.55 5.39
N LEU A 138 18.72 14.38 4.79
CA LEU A 138 19.85 14.16 3.90
C LEU A 138 19.64 14.88 2.56
N ASP A 139 20.72 15.09 1.83
CA ASP A 139 20.67 15.52 0.43
C ASP A 139 20.28 14.38 -0.52
N LEU A 140 19.91 14.75 -1.75
CA LEU A 140 19.46 13.79 -2.76
C LEU A 140 20.54 12.73 -3.07
N ALA A 141 21.81 13.14 -3.18
CA ALA A 141 22.92 12.24 -3.48
C ALA A 141 23.08 11.15 -2.40
N SER A 142 22.89 11.51 -1.12
CA SER A 142 22.95 10.54 -0.02
C SER A 142 21.75 9.59 -0.01
N LEU A 143 20.56 10.05 -0.40
CA LEU A 143 19.39 9.18 -0.58
C LEU A 143 19.57 8.22 -1.77
N GLU A 144 20.12 8.70 -2.89
CA GLU A 144 20.48 7.88 -4.05
C GLU A 144 21.57 6.87 -3.69
N LYS A 145 22.53 7.25 -2.86
CA LYS A 145 23.53 6.33 -2.32
C LYS A 145 22.89 5.20 -1.51
N ARG A 146 21.87 5.49 -0.68
CA ARG A 146 21.12 4.43 0.04
C ARG A 146 20.47 3.44 -0.92
N VAL A 147 19.93 3.90 -2.06
CA VAL A 147 19.40 3.03 -3.12
C VAL A 147 20.51 2.20 -3.77
N ALA A 148 21.65 2.83 -4.06
CA ALA A 148 22.79 2.15 -4.68
C ALA A 148 23.35 1.04 -3.77
N ASP A 149 23.52 1.32 -2.48
CA ASP A 149 24.10 0.41 -1.49
C ASP A 149 23.13 -0.74 -1.10
N ALA A 150 21.82 -0.56 -1.27
CA ALA A 150 20.82 -1.61 -0.99
C ALA A 150 20.80 -2.70 -2.06
N SER A 151 20.68 -3.97 -1.64
CA SER A 151 20.57 -5.12 -2.55
C SER A 151 19.29 -5.08 -3.39
N ILE A 152 18.15 -4.74 -2.78
CA ILE A 152 16.89 -4.42 -3.46
C ILE A 152 16.35 -3.10 -2.89
N ALA A 153 15.74 -2.27 -3.73
CA ALA A 153 15.17 -0.97 -3.35
C ALA A 153 13.97 -0.63 -4.24
N THR A 154 13.21 0.41 -3.90
CA THR A 154 12.11 0.92 -4.76
C THR A 154 12.37 2.34 -5.24
N SER A 155 13.47 2.96 -4.80
CA SER A 155 13.83 4.36 -5.04
C SER A 155 12.81 5.36 -4.48
N PHE A 156 12.03 4.94 -3.49
CA PHE A 156 10.91 5.72 -2.97
C PHE A 156 11.39 6.96 -2.21
N ALA A 157 12.48 6.88 -1.44
CA ALA A 157 12.97 8.02 -0.69
C ALA A 157 13.51 9.15 -1.60
N PRO A 158 14.41 8.89 -2.58
CA PRO A 158 14.79 9.91 -3.57
C PRO A 158 13.59 10.49 -4.33
N TYR A 159 12.63 9.64 -4.71
CA TYR A 159 11.42 10.09 -5.41
C TYR A 159 10.58 11.08 -4.59
N LEU A 160 10.45 10.87 -3.27
CA LEU A 160 9.70 11.77 -2.40
C LEU A 160 10.47 13.02 -1.98
N PHE A 161 11.80 13.07 -2.14
CA PHE A 161 12.63 14.16 -1.65
C PHE A 161 12.22 15.55 -2.17
N PRO A 162 11.94 15.77 -3.48
CA PRO A 162 11.41 17.04 -3.96
C PRO A 162 10.10 17.45 -3.28
N SER A 163 9.19 16.48 -3.10
CA SER A 163 7.91 16.71 -2.42
C SER A 163 8.12 17.09 -0.96
N TYR A 164 9.05 16.44 -0.25
CA TYR A 164 9.43 16.82 1.11
C TYR A 164 9.89 18.28 1.18
N CYS A 165 10.86 18.68 0.34
CA CYS A 165 11.40 20.04 0.34
C CYS A 165 10.33 21.10 0.04
N MET A 166 9.42 20.82 -0.89
CA MET A 166 8.34 21.74 -1.25
C MET A 166 7.24 21.80 -0.17
N TYR A 167 6.81 20.66 0.37
CA TYR A 167 5.74 20.58 1.38
C TYR A 167 6.17 21.24 2.69
N THR A 168 7.35 20.89 3.20
CA THR A 168 7.83 21.39 4.49
C THR A 168 8.46 22.78 4.40
N ARG A 169 8.81 23.21 3.18
CA ARG A 169 9.61 24.41 2.89
C ARG A 169 10.96 24.43 3.62
N ASP A 170 11.52 23.25 3.88
CA ASP A 170 12.82 23.06 4.52
C ASP A 170 13.87 23.96 3.85
N ASN A 171 14.60 24.72 4.69
CA ASN A 171 15.58 25.71 4.26
C ASN A 171 17.03 25.26 4.44
N SER A 172 17.26 23.99 4.78
CA SER A 172 18.58 23.38 4.83
C SER A 172 19.28 23.41 3.46
N SER A 173 20.60 23.22 3.48
CA SER A 173 21.43 23.12 2.27
C SER A 173 20.97 21.99 1.34
N ALA A 174 20.45 20.89 1.89
CA ALA A 174 19.90 19.78 1.13
C ALA A 174 18.74 20.23 0.21
N CYS A 175 17.87 21.12 0.68
CA CYS A 175 16.73 21.66 -0.10
C CYS A 175 17.04 22.99 -0.81
N SER A 176 18.32 23.34 -1.00
CA SER A 176 18.74 24.60 -1.64
C SER A 176 18.27 24.74 -3.09
N ALA A 177 18.15 23.64 -3.84
CA ALA A 177 17.62 23.61 -5.20
C ALA A 177 16.19 24.18 -5.29
N PHE A 178 15.43 24.14 -4.19
CA PHE A 178 14.05 24.65 -4.12
C PHE A 178 13.96 26.08 -3.56
N ALA A 179 15.08 26.77 -3.34
CA ALA A 179 15.09 28.13 -2.78
C ALA A 179 14.37 29.14 -3.68
N ALA A 180 14.60 29.10 -5.00
CA ALA A 180 13.95 29.99 -5.96
C ALA A 180 12.43 29.74 -6.02
N TRP A 181 12.00 28.46 -6.01
CA TRP A 181 10.58 28.14 -5.95
C TRP A 181 9.94 28.66 -4.65
N ARG A 182 10.60 28.47 -3.50
CA ARG A 182 10.11 28.97 -2.20
C ARG A 182 9.99 30.50 -2.17
N SER A 183 10.94 31.24 -2.76
CA SER A 183 10.87 32.71 -2.79
C SER A 183 9.79 33.24 -3.71
N GLN A 184 9.53 32.56 -4.84
CA GLN A 184 8.48 32.93 -5.81
C GLN A 184 7.07 32.56 -5.34
N ASN A 185 6.94 31.54 -4.49
CA ASN A 185 5.65 31.01 -4.06
C ASN A 185 5.42 31.28 -2.57
N ASN A 186 4.53 32.21 -2.24
CA ASN A 186 4.19 32.56 -0.84
C ASN A 186 3.08 31.67 -0.26
N VAL A 187 3.25 30.35 -0.35
CA VAL A 187 2.34 29.36 0.27
C VAL A 187 2.91 28.86 1.60
N PRO A 188 2.10 28.75 2.67
CA PRO A 188 2.52 28.13 3.93
C PRO A 188 2.98 26.67 3.75
N PRO A 189 3.84 26.14 4.63
CA PRO A 189 4.22 24.73 4.58
C PRO A 189 3.00 23.83 4.83
N ILE A 190 2.91 22.74 4.07
CA ILE A 190 1.95 21.64 4.26
C ILE A 190 2.62 20.59 5.16
N ALA A 191 2.87 21.01 6.41
CA ALA A 191 3.44 20.21 7.47
C ALA A 191 2.93 20.73 8.82
N TYR A 192 2.70 19.85 9.78
CA TYR A 192 2.27 20.25 11.13
C TYR A 192 3.42 20.11 12.13
N LYS A 193 3.31 20.86 13.24
CA LYS A 193 4.24 20.73 14.35
C LYS A 193 3.95 19.43 15.08
N ARG A 194 5.01 18.68 15.39
CA ARG A 194 4.97 17.53 16.29
C ARG A 194 4.42 17.97 17.65
N ASP A 195 3.49 17.21 18.18
CA ASP A 195 2.91 17.48 19.49
C ASP A 195 3.74 16.84 20.61
N LYS A 196 3.23 16.89 21.85
CA LYS A 196 3.88 16.31 23.02
C LYS A 196 3.91 14.77 23.04
N TYR A 197 3.21 14.10 22.12
CA TYR A 197 3.13 12.64 22.05
C TYR A 197 4.07 12.07 20.99
N TRP A 198 4.51 12.89 20.02
CA TRP A 198 5.49 12.45 19.04
C TRP A 198 6.79 11.97 19.70
N ASN A 199 7.31 10.84 19.23
CA ASN A 199 8.51 10.18 19.74
C ASN A 199 8.52 9.96 21.27
N THR A 200 7.33 9.83 21.88
CA THR A 200 7.16 9.53 23.29
C THR A 200 6.61 8.12 23.46
N ALA A 201 7.20 7.35 24.37
CA ALA A 201 6.73 6.02 24.71
C ALA A 201 5.31 6.07 25.29
N ALA A 202 4.42 5.20 24.81
CA ALA A 202 3.10 5.04 25.40
C ALA A 202 3.16 4.10 26.62
N THR A 203 2.57 4.52 27.73
CA THR A 203 2.34 3.65 28.91
C THR A 203 1.13 2.76 28.68
N ILE A 204 1.28 1.46 28.95
CA ILE A 204 0.23 0.46 28.91
C ILE A 204 -0.58 0.55 30.21
N PRO A 205 -1.87 0.92 30.16
CA PRO A 205 -2.70 1.02 31.37
C PRO A 205 -2.83 -0.31 32.13
N ALA A 206 -3.08 -0.23 33.45
CA ALA A 206 -3.22 -1.39 34.34
C ALA A 206 -4.37 -2.36 33.98
N GLY A 207 -5.29 -1.99 33.08
CA GLY A 207 -6.33 -2.86 32.51
C GLY A 207 -6.12 -3.29 31.05
N ALA A 208 -5.09 -2.80 30.37
CA ALA A 208 -4.81 -3.09 28.95
C ALA A 208 -3.55 -3.93 28.71
N SER A 209 -3.48 -4.55 27.55
CA SER A 209 -2.32 -5.25 27.03
C SER A 209 -2.08 -4.87 25.58
N VAL A 210 -0.91 -5.19 25.05
CA VAL A 210 -0.53 -4.89 23.67
C VAL A 210 -0.07 -6.16 22.96
N LEU A 211 -0.74 -6.52 21.87
CA LEU A 211 -0.28 -7.53 20.92
C LEU A 211 0.36 -6.84 19.73
N ILE A 212 1.62 -7.18 19.44
CA ILE A 212 2.33 -6.75 18.24
C ILE A 212 2.51 -7.96 17.33
N LEU A 213 2.14 -7.80 16.06
CA LEU A 213 2.33 -8.82 15.02
C LEU A 213 3.32 -8.30 13.99
N SER A 214 4.33 -9.09 13.64
CA SER A 214 5.38 -8.63 12.71
C SER A 214 5.86 -9.74 11.78
N GLY A 215 6.02 -9.41 10.50
CA GLY A 215 6.63 -10.29 9.51
C GLY A 215 8.13 -10.01 9.38
N LYS A 216 8.97 -11.04 9.33
CA LYS A 216 10.42 -10.88 9.11
C LYS A 216 10.78 -10.61 7.66
N LEU A 217 9.84 -10.82 6.72
CA LEU A 217 9.98 -10.49 5.30
C LEU A 217 9.13 -9.28 4.89
N ASP A 218 8.88 -8.36 5.83
CA ASP A 218 8.22 -7.08 5.58
C ASP A 218 9.25 -5.96 5.34
N PRO A 219 9.47 -5.53 4.08
CA PRO A 219 10.43 -4.46 3.79
C PRO A 219 9.89 -3.04 4.09
N GLN A 220 8.57 -2.88 4.28
CA GLN A 220 7.91 -1.59 4.47
C GLN A 220 7.84 -1.22 5.96
N THR A 221 7.50 -2.18 6.82
CA THR A 221 7.63 -2.09 8.27
C THR A 221 8.51 -3.20 8.86
N PRO A 222 9.84 -3.15 8.63
CA PRO A 222 10.75 -4.21 9.05
C PRO A 222 10.65 -4.60 10.52
N HIS A 223 10.86 -5.89 10.77
CA HIS A 223 10.78 -6.49 12.10
C HIS A 223 11.58 -5.76 13.18
N LYS A 224 12.74 -5.17 12.81
CA LYS A 224 13.56 -4.35 13.73
C LYS A 224 12.77 -3.19 14.36
N TYR A 225 11.79 -2.62 13.67
CA TYR A 225 10.95 -1.55 14.22
C TYR A 225 9.87 -2.09 15.15
N ALA A 226 9.36 -3.30 14.93
CA ALA A 226 8.46 -3.96 15.87
C ALA A 226 9.19 -4.27 17.20
N LEU A 227 10.45 -4.69 17.14
CA LEU A 227 11.29 -4.87 18.33
C LEU A 227 11.52 -3.54 19.07
N ARG A 228 11.78 -2.45 18.34
CA ARG A 228 11.92 -1.11 18.93
C ARG A 228 10.61 -0.64 19.58
N LEU A 229 9.47 -0.84 18.92
CA LEU A 229 8.15 -0.51 19.48
C LEU A 229 7.89 -1.31 20.75
N LEU A 230 8.12 -2.63 20.72
CA LEU A 230 7.98 -3.49 21.90
C LEU A 230 8.86 -2.99 23.05
N ALA A 231 10.11 -2.65 22.79
CA ALA A 231 11.03 -2.13 23.81
C ALA A 231 10.59 -0.76 24.37
N ALA A 232 10.10 0.12 23.50
CA ALA A 232 9.72 1.48 23.87
C ALA A 232 8.43 1.56 24.71
N LEU A 233 7.46 0.66 24.51
CA LEU A 233 6.22 0.68 25.29
C LEU A 233 6.49 0.54 26.80
N ASP A 234 5.92 1.42 27.61
CA ASP A 234 6.09 1.37 29.06
C ASP A 234 5.03 0.45 29.69
N GLY A 235 5.47 -0.69 30.22
CA GLY A 235 4.60 -1.72 30.80
C GLY A 235 4.96 -3.14 30.36
N ALA A 236 4.67 -4.10 31.25
CA ALA A 236 5.06 -5.50 31.04
C ALA A 236 4.05 -6.34 30.23
N ARG A 237 2.78 -5.91 30.13
CA ARG A 237 1.73 -6.66 29.42
C ARG A 237 1.74 -6.39 27.92
N LYS A 238 2.81 -6.85 27.28
CA LYS A 238 3.01 -6.75 25.83
C LYS A 238 3.63 -8.02 25.29
N GLU A 239 3.21 -8.44 24.11
CA GLU A 239 3.79 -9.59 23.42
C GLU A 239 3.97 -9.30 21.94
N LEU A 240 5.09 -9.76 21.39
CA LEU A 240 5.39 -9.73 19.97
C LEU A 240 5.33 -11.15 19.41
N VAL A 241 4.43 -11.38 18.47
CA VAL A 241 4.43 -12.59 17.65
C VAL A 241 5.10 -12.28 16.31
N ALA A 242 6.22 -12.93 16.06
CA ALA A 242 7.00 -12.79 14.84
C ALA A 242 6.71 -13.95 13.88
N PHE A 243 6.45 -13.64 12.62
CA PHE A 243 6.25 -14.61 11.56
C PHE A 243 7.47 -14.60 10.64
N ASP A 244 8.18 -15.73 10.55
CA ASP A 244 9.45 -15.81 9.81
C ASP A 244 9.29 -15.50 8.32
N PHE A 245 8.13 -15.83 7.74
CA PHE A 245 7.92 -15.76 6.30
C PHE A 245 6.87 -14.73 5.86
N ALA A 246 6.26 -13.98 6.78
CA ALA A 246 5.21 -13.04 6.41
C ALA A 246 5.76 -11.74 5.83
N SER A 247 5.08 -11.18 4.83
CA SER A 247 5.29 -9.82 4.33
C SER A 247 4.43 -8.80 5.11
N GLN A 248 4.37 -7.55 4.62
CA GLN A 248 3.55 -6.48 5.21
C GLN A 248 2.11 -6.92 5.43
N GLY A 249 1.52 -6.55 6.56
CA GLY A 249 0.11 -6.86 6.85
C GLY A 249 -0.09 -8.33 7.26
N THR A 250 0.55 -8.71 8.36
CA THR A 250 0.56 -10.08 8.92
C THR A 250 -0.84 -10.66 9.19
N LEU A 251 -1.85 -9.82 9.40
CA LEU A 251 -3.24 -10.26 9.52
C LEU A 251 -3.77 -10.93 8.24
N PHE A 252 -3.23 -10.59 7.07
CA PHE A 252 -3.70 -11.09 5.78
C PHE A 252 -2.66 -11.97 5.07
N ASN A 253 -1.36 -11.75 5.33
CA ASN A 253 -0.26 -12.40 4.64
C ASN A 253 0.47 -13.45 5.51
N THR A 254 -0.31 -14.24 6.26
CA THR A 254 0.16 -15.38 7.07
C THR A 254 -0.66 -16.63 6.76
N VAL A 255 -0.71 -16.97 5.46
CA VAL A 255 -1.50 -18.10 4.96
C VAL A 255 -0.83 -19.41 5.38
N VAL A 256 -1.59 -20.29 6.02
CA VAL A 256 -1.09 -21.62 6.40
C VAL A 256 -1.20 -22.57 5.20
N PRO A 257 -0.13 -23.27 4.80
CA PRO A 257 -0.17 -24.23 3.70
C PRO A 257 -1.25 -25.29 3.89
N GLY A 258 -1.94 -25.66 2.80
CA GLY A 258 -2.97 -26.71 2.81
C GLY A 258 -4.34 -26.28 3.38
N VAL A 259 -4.47 -25.02 3.82
CA VAL A 259 -5.76 -24.46 4.25
C VAL A 259 -6.49 -23.86 3.03
N ALA A 260 -7.79 -24.16 2.89
CA ALA A 260 -8.58 -23.70 1.75
C ALA A 260 -8.67 -22.16 1.70
N PRO A 261 -8.71 -21.54 0.50
CA PRO A 261 -8.92 -20.10 0.36
C PRO A 261 -10.16 -19.62 1.11
N GLY A 262 -10.06 -18.46 1.76
CA GLY A 262 -11.16 -17.86 2.55
C GLY A 262 -11.18 -18.24 4.03
N ASN A 263 -10.36 -19.20 4.46
CA ASN A 263 -10.13 -19.44 5.89
C ASN A 263 -9.29 -18.33 6.54
N ALA A 264 -9.39 -18.22 7.86
CA ALA A 264 -8.58 -17.30 8.64
C ALA A 264 -7.09 -17.61 8.50
N THR A 265 -6.29 -16.56 8.28
CA THR A 265 -4.84 -16.63 8.34
C THR A 265 -4.37 -16.89 9.77
N CYS A 266 -3.09 -17.23 9.95
CA CYS A 266 -2.53 -17.42 11.28
C CYS A 266 -2.58 -16.13 12.11
N GLY A 267 -2.22 -14.99 11.51
CA GLY A 267 -2.29 -13.66 12.15
C GLY A 267 -3.71 -13.28 12.56
N MET A 268 -4.71 -13.56 11.72
CA MET A 268 -6.12 -13.32 12.06
C MET A 268 -6.60 -14.25 13.19
N SER A 269 -6.15 -15.51 13.19
CA SER A 269 -6.49 -16.48 14.24
C SER A 269 -5.90 -16.07 15.59
N ILE A 270 -4.65 -15.59 15.62
CA ILE A 270 -4.01 -15.05 16.82
C ILE A 270 -4.78 -13.82 17.33
N LEU A 271 -5.12 -12.87 16.44
CA LEU A 271 -5.92 -11.69 16.82
C LEU A 271 -7.28 -12.11 17.41
N ALA A 272 -7.97 -13.08 16.78
CA ALA A 272 -9.23 -13.59 17.29
C ALA A 272 -9.07 -14.24 18.68
N SER A 273 -7.98 -14.99 18.93
CA SER A 273 -7.69 -15.56 20.25
C SER A 273 -7.42 -14.48 21.30
N TYR A 274 -6.70 -13.42 20.93
CA TYR A 274 -6.44 -12.26 21.79
C TYR A 274 -7.73 -11.57 22.23
N VAL A 275 -8.64 -11.32 21.27
CA VAL A 275 -9.94 -10.69 21.54
C VAL A 275 -10.83 -11.60 22.40
N ARG A 276 -10.94 -12.89 22.06
CA ARG A 276 -11.72 -13.86 22.86
C ARG A 276 -11.16 -14.03 24.27
N GLY A 277 -9.84 -13.91 24.42
CA GLY A 277 -9.14 -13.94 25.71
C GLY A 277 -9.29 -12.67 26.54
N GLY A 278 -9.97 -11.63 26.03
CA GLY A 278 -10.12 -10.35 26.73
C GLY A 278 -8.80 -9.58 26.85
N GLY A 279 -7.88 -9.76 25.88
CA GLY A 279 -6.54 -9.18 25.92
C GLY A 279 -5.55 -9.96 26.80
N ASP A 280 -5.94 -11.07 27.41
CA ASP A 280 -5.02 -11.90 28.19
C ASP A 280 -4.00 -12.61 27.29
N LEU A 281 -2.76 -12.13 27.31
CA LEU A 281 -1.67 -12.62 26.46
C LEU A 281 -1.35 -14.11 26.71
N SER A 282 -1.63 -14.63 27.91
CA SER A 282 -1.42 -16.05 28.21
C SER A 282 -2.38 -16.98 27.46
N LYS A 283 -3.48 -16.43 26.91
CA LYS A 283 -4.49 -17.16 26.14
C LYS A 283 -4.30 -17.08 24.63
N LEU A 284 -3.19 -16.49 24.17
CA LEU A 284 -2.87 -16.42 22.75
C LEU A 284 -2.68 -17.83 22.17
N ASP A 285 -3.48 -18.17 21.16
CA ASP A 285 -3.27 -19.38 20.37
C ASP A 285 -2.27 -19.08 19.25
N LYS A 286 -1.02 -19.50 19.47
CA LYS A 286 0.10 -19.35 18.52
C LYS A 286 0.43 -20.65 17.79
N SER A 287 -0.42 -21.68 17.91
CA SER A 287 -0.15 -23.02 17.35
C SER A 287 0.11 -23.01 15.84
N CYS A 288 -0.52 -22.08 15.11
CA CYS A 288 -0.36 -21.93 13.66
C CYS A 288 1.01 -21.36 13.23
N VAL A 289 1.78 -20.72 14.10
CA VAL A 289 3.02 -20.01 13.72
C VAL A 289 4.05 -20.96 13.12
N GLY A 290 4.25 -22.13 13.73
CA GLY A 290 5.20 -23.14 13.25
C GLY A 290 4.78 -23.86 11.97
N ALA A 291 3.50 -23.75 11.58
CA ALA A 291 2.97 -24.36 10.37
C ALA A 291 3.24 -23.53 9.11
N LEU A 292 3.58 -22.24 9.26
CA LEU A 292 3.93 -21.37 8.13
C LEU A 292 5.19 -21.89 7.43
N LYS A 293 5.18 -21.84 6.10
CA LYS A 293 6.30 -22.22 5.25
C LYS A 293 6.47 -21.19 4.15
N MET A 294 7.71 -20.88 3.83
CA MET A 294 8.03 -20.15 2.61
C MET A 294 7.98 -21.10 1.42
N SER A 295 7.53 -20.60 0.27
CA SER A 295 7.61 -21.29 -1.01
C SER A 295 8.20 -20.36 -2.05
N PHE A 296 9.08 -20.90 -2.90
CA PHE A 296 9.58 -20.24 -4.11
C PHE A 296 8.84 -20.71 -5.36
N THR A 297 7.81 -21.53 -5.22
CA THR A 297 6.88 -21.85 -6.31
C THR A 297 6.01 -20.63 -6.58
N VAL A 298 5.99 -20.19 -7.84
CA VAL A 298 5.14 -19.09 -8.28
C VAL A 298 3.85 -19.67 -8.86
N PRO A 299 2.67 -19.18 -8.44
CA PRO A 299 1.41 -19.52 -9.08
C PRO A 299 1.42 -19.20 -10.59
N VAL A 300 0.82 -20.06 -11.41
CA VAL A 300 0.85 -19.94 -12.87
C VAL A 300 0.19 -18.64 -13.35
N ASP A 301 -0.90 -18.21 -12.71
CA ASP A 301 -1.59 -16.96 -12.98
C ASP A 301 -0.70 -15.74 -12.70
N VAL A 302 0.04 -15.74 -11.58
CA VAL A 302 1.00 -14.69 -11.24
C VAL A 302 2.16 -14.66 -12.24
N SER A 303 2.68 -15.83 -12.63
CA SER A 303 3.75 -15.93 -13.63
C SER A 303 3.28 -15.46 -15.01
N LEU A 304 2.07 -15.82 -15.44
CA LEU A 304 1.50 -15.33 -16.69
C LEU A 304 1.27 -13.82 -16.65
N LEU A 305 0.75 -13.30 -15.55
CA LEU A 305 0.49 -11.87 -15.38
C LEU A 305 1.76 -11.03 -15.50
N LEU A 306 2.82 -11.41 -14.77
CA LEU A 306 4.01 -10.59 -14.63
C LEU A 306 5.08 -10.93 -15.67
N PHE A 307 5.23 -12.20 -16.02
CA PHE A 307 6.32 -12.70 -16.88
C PHE A 307 5.84 -13.15 -18.27
N SER A 308 4.52 -13.12 -18.53
CA SER A 308 3.92 -13.61 -19.78
C SER A 308 4.35 -15.05 -20.12
N THR A 309 4.52 -15.89 -19.12
CA THR A 309 4.87 -17.31 -19.27
C THR A 309 4.38 -18.10 -18.06
N SER A 310 4.00 -19.37 -18.25
CA SER A 310 3.57 -20.24 -17.15
C SER A 310 4.74 -20.77 -16.31
N GLU A 311 5.95 -20.78 -16.87
CA GLU A 311 7.16 -21.30 -16.23
C GLU A 311 8.14 -20.16 -15.96
N PRO A 312 8.21 -19.63 -14.73
CA PRO A 312 8.89 -18.37 -14.43
C PRO A 312 10.40 -18.45 -14.64
N PHE A 313 11.03 -19.63 -14.53
CA PHE A 313 12.47 -19.80 -14.73
C PHE A 313 12.83 -20.10 -16.19
N ASP A 314 12.18 -21.10 -16.78
CA ASP A 314 12.61 -21.74 -18.04
C ASP A 314 11.63 -21.53 -19.21
N GLY A 315 10.44 -20.99 -18.94
CA GLY A 315 9.38 -20.82 -19.91
C GLY A 315 9.72 -19.84 -21.03
N GLN A 316 9.09 -20.05 -22.18
CA GLN A 316 9.16 -19.11 -23.30
C GLN A 316 8.18 -17.95 -23.09
N TYR A 317 8.58 -16.77 -23.56
CA TYR A 317 7.71 -15.61 -23.58
C TYR A 317 6.51 -15.87 -24.50
N ASN A 318 5.31 -15.68 -23.96
CA ASN A 318 4.07 -15.90 -24.66
C ASN A 318 3.24 -14.60 -24.68
N ASN A 319 3.22 -13.92 -25.82
CA ASN A 319 2.44 -12.69 -25.99
C ASN A 319 0.93 -12.92 -26.19
N SER A 320 0.44 -14.16 -26.22
CA SER A 320 -0.99 -14.44 -26.46
C SER A 320 -1.90 -14.23 -25.24
N HIS A 321 -1.32 -13.94 -24.05
CA HIS A 321 -2.07 -13.75 -22.79
C HIS A 321 -2.27 -12.27 -22.39
N TRP A 322 -2.18 -11.33 -23.32
CA TRP A 322 -2.54 -9.93 -23.05
C TRP A 322 -4.06 -9.85 -22.75
N PHE A 323 -4.39 -9.60 -21.48
CA PHE A 323 -5.71 -9.71 -20.82
C PHE A 323 -6.07 -11.12 -20.32
N VAL A 324 -5.64 -11.43 -19.09
CA VAL A 324 -6.61 -11.99 -18.13
C VAL A 324 -7.53 -10.82 -17.77
N ASP A 325 -8.46 -10.52 -18.68
CA ASP A 325 -9.74 -9.96 -18.29
C ASP A 325 -10.23 -10.90 -17.18
N SER A 326 -10.56 -10.42 -15.98
CA SER A 326 -11.19 -11.26 -14.95
C SER A 326 -12.66 -11.39 -15.35
N PRO A 327 -13.05 -12.33 -16.22
CA PRO A 327 -14.33 -12.22 -16.90
C PRO A 327 -15.44 -12.87 -16.06
N GLU A 328 -15.08 -13.63 -15.02
CA GLU A 328 -16.04 -14.38 -14.23
C GLU A 328 -16.67 -13.53 -13.14
N THR A 329 -15.97 -12.53 -12.63
CA THR A 329 -16.48 -11.67 -11.56
C THR A 329 -17.31 -10.53 -12.14
N GLU A 330 -16.79 -9.77 -13.11
CA GLU A 330 -17.53 -8.64 -13.69
C GLU A 330 -18.75 -9.07 -14.50
N ARG A 331 -18.70 -10.13 -15.33
CA ARG A 331 -19.90 -10.57 -16.06
C ARG A 331 -21.03 -11.03 -15.15
N LYS A 332 -20.74 -11.74 -14.05
CA LYS A 332 -21.79 -12.20 -13.13
C LYS A 332 -22.55 -11.03 -12.52
N TYR A 333 -21.85 -9.97 -12.12
CA TYR A 333 -22.50 -8.80 -11.54
C TYR A 333 -23.13 -7.89 -12.59
N VAL A 334 -22.51 -7.69 -13.75
CA VAL A 334 -23.08 -6.88 -14.84
C VAL A 334 -24.34 -7.52 -15.41
N THR A 335 -24.36 -8.84 -15.62
CA THR A 335 -25.57 -9.56 -16.07
C THR A 335 -26.67 -9.53 -15.02
N ALA A 336 -26.36 -9.73 -13.74
CA ALA A 336 -27.36 -9.61 -12.68
C ALA A 336 -27.91 -8.18 -12.56
N PHE A 337 -27.04 -7.16 -12.64
CA PHE A 337 -27.43 -5.76 -12.52
C PHE A 337 -28.26 -5.29 -13.72
N THR A 338 -27.93 -5.72 -14.95
CA THR A 338 -28.74 -5.44 -16.14
C THR A 338 -30.11 -6.12 -16.08
N ILE A 339 -30.19 -7.37 -15.64
CA ILE A 339 -31.47 -8.07 -15.46
C ILE A 339 -32.35 -7.35 -14.42
N VAL A 340 -31.79 -6.97 -13.26
CA VAL A 340 -32.54 -6.24 -12.23
C VAL A 340 -32.97 -4.86 -12.73
N SER A 341 -32.10 -4.14 -13.44
CA SER A 341 -32.41 -2.81 -13.99
C SER A 341 -33.54 -2.86 -15.02
N VAL A 342 -33.49 -3.82 -15.94
CA VAL A 342 -34.54 -4.01 -16.96
C VAL A 342 -35.85 -4.45 -16.30
N ALA A 343 -35.81 -5.39 -15.35
CA ALA A 343 -36.99 -5.82 -14.62
C ALA A 343 -37.64 -4.65 -13.86
N THR A 344 -36.84 -3.82 -13.21
CA THR A 344 -37.32 -2.63 -12.49
C THR A 344 -37.95 -1.62 -13.45
N ALA A 345 -37.33 -1.35 -14.60
CA ALA A 345 -37.89 -0.46 -15.61
C ALA A 345 -39.22 -0.97 -16.16
N VAL A 346 -39.34 -2.27 -16.44
CA VAL A 346 -40.60 -2.89 -16.90
C VAL A 346 -41.69 -2.75 -15.84
N VAL A 347 -41.38 -3.03 -14.56
CA VAL A 347 -42.34 -2.86 -13.46
C VAL A 347 -42.83 -1.41 -13.38
N VAL A 348 -41.91 -0.44 -13.43
CA VAL A 348 -42.26 0.99 -13.41
C VAL A 348 -43.14 1.38 -14.60
N LEU A 349 -42.84 0.89 -15.81
CA LEU A 349 -43.63 1.15 -17.01
C LEU A 349 -45.03 0.51 -16.93
N VAL A 350 -45.13 -0.70 -16.39
CA VAL A 350 -46.43 -1.37 -16.16
C VAL A 350 -47.25 -0.60 -15.12
N PHE A 351 -46.64 -0.16 -14.01
CA PHE A 351 -47.31 0.67 -13.02
C PHE A 351 -47.77 2.00 -13.61
N ALA A 352 -46.93 2.68 -14.40
CA ALA A 352 -47.30 3.92 -15.09
C ALA A 352 -48.45 3.69 -16.08
N TYR A 353 -48.42 2.59 -16.86
CA TYR A 353 -49.48 2.21 -17.78
C TYR A 353 -50.81 1.93 -17.06
N LEU A 354 -50.77 1.16 -15.97
CA LEU A 354 -51.94 0.84 -15.15
C LEU A 354 -52.50 2.10 -14.49
N TRP A 355 -51.65 3.00 -14.00
CA TRP A 355 -52.06 4.28 -13.42
C TRP A 355 -52.73 5.19 -14.44
N ILE A 356 -52.19 5.29 -15.67
CA ILE A 356 -52.81 6.03 -16.77
C ILE A 356 -54.16 5.40 -17.17
N ARG A 357 -54.25 4.06 -17.23
CA ARG A 357 -55.48 3.33 -17.53
C ARG A 357 -56.55 3.58 -16.47
N ILE A 358 -56.20 3.52 -15.18
CA ILE A 358 -57.12 3.77 -14.07
C ILE A 358 -57.61 5.23 -14.09
N ARG A 359 -56.72 6.20 -14.36
CA ARG A 359 -57.12 7.60 -14.55
C ARG A 359 -58.06 7.81 -15.74
N LYS A 360 -57.84 7.11 -16.85
CA LYS A 360 -58.73 7.18 -18.03
C LYS A 360 -60.07 6.48 -17.82
N LEU A 361 -60.15 5.47 -16.95
CA LEU A 361 -61.40 4.78 -16.61
C LEU A 361 -62.20 5.50 -15.51
N GLY A 362 -61.57 6.41 -14.77
CA GLY A 362 -62.17 7.18 -13.68
C GLY A 362 -62.71 8.56 -14.05
N SER A 363 -62.74 8.96 -15.33
CA SER A 363 -63.18 10.29 -15.72
C SER A 363 -64.16 10.24 -16.89
N PRO A 364 -65.48 10.47 -16.67
CA PRO A 364 -66.43 10.80 -17.72
C PRO A 364 -66.20 12.24 -18.22
N ASP A 365 -66.17 12.40 -19.54
CA ASP A 365 -66.22 13.65 -20.33
C ASP A 365 -67.42 14.54 -19.93
N ALA A 366 -67.52 15.86 -20.14
CA ALA A 366 -66.67 16.96 -20.60
C ALA A 366 -67.51 18.26 -20.52
N SER A 367 -66.86 19.44 -20.46
CA SER A 367 -67.22 20.77 -21.07
C SER A 367 -66.72 21.92 -20.18
N ALA A 368 -65.67 22.67 -20.55
CA ALA A 368 -65.67 23.91 -21.38
C ALA A 368 -66.45 25.07 -20.71
N SER A 369 -65.99 26.32 -20.54
CA SER A 369 -65.08 27.19 -21.30
C SER A 369 -64.81 28.53 -20.55
N GLY A 370 -63.78 29.29 -20.96
CA GLY A 370 -63.64 30.75 -20.73
C GLY A 370 -62.25 31.15 -20.22
N ASP A 371 -61.28 31.42 -21.10
CA ASP A 371 -60.87 32.76 -21.62
C ASP A 371 -59.99 33.53 -20.62
N ASP A 372 -58.68 33.61 -20.87
CA ASP A 372 -58.06 34.75 -21.56
C ASP A 372 -56.53 34.62 -21.62
N ALA A 373 -55.97 35.02 -22.76
CA ALA A 373 -54.55 34.99 -23.05
C ALA A 373 -53.86 36.28 -22.54
N ALA A 374 -52.77 36.14 -21.79
CA ALA A 374 -51.78 37.19 -21.59
C ALA A 374 -50.37 36.60 -21.69
N GLN A 375 -49.59 37.14 -22.63
CA GLN A 375 -48.21 36.82 -22.91
C GLN A 375 -47.31 37.11 -21.71
N CYS A 376 -46.35 36.22 -21.41
CA CYS A 376 -45.16 36.56 -20.63
C CYS A 376 -43.92 36.20 -21.44
N GLN A 377 -43.13 37.25 -21.73
CA GLN A 377 -41.76 37.17 -22.18
C GLN A 377 -40.86 36.60 -21.08
N VAL A 378 -39.75 36.03 -21.54
CA VAL A 378 -38.57 35.59 -20.79
C VAL A 378 -38.00 36.75 -19.96
N VAL A 379 -37.82 36.53 -18.66
CA VAL A 379 -36.90 37.28 -17.80
C VAL A 379 -36.13 36.27 -16.94
N THR A 380 -34.81 36.40 -16.97
CA THR A 380 -33.81 35.77 -16.12
C THR A 380 -33.81 36.38 -14.72
N ASP A 381 -33.78 35.60 -13.64
CA ASP A 381 -32.69 35.56 -12.64
C ASP A 381 -33.07 34.75 -11.38
N ASP A 382 -32.06 34.09 -10.84
CA ASP A 382 -31.71 33.84 -9.44
C ASP A 382 -32.75 33.35 -8.41
N GLY A 383 -32.40 32.22 -7.77
CA GLY A 383 -33.05 31.73 -6.56
C GLY A 383 -32.45 30.43 -5.99
N ASP A 384 -31.49 30.62 -5.10
CA ASP A 384 -31.16 29.78 -3.94
C ASP A 384 -30.30 28.51 -4.10
N ALA A 385 -29.00 28.79 -4.13
CA ALA A 385 -27.96 27.96 -3.55
C ALA A 385 -28.15 27.81 -2.02
N ALA A 386 -28.49 26.60 -1.57
CA ALA A 386 -28.30 26.21 -0.17
C ALA A 386 -26.89 25.63 0.01
N THR A 387 -26.03 26.43 0.64
CA THR A 387 -24.69 26.10 1.10
C THR A 387 -24.72 25.00 2.17
N ALA A 388 -24.14 23.84 1.87
CA ALA A 388 -23.83 22.82 2.88
C ALA A 388 -22.53 23.22 3.61
N HIS A 389 -22.68 23.73 4.84
CA HIS A 389 -21.57 24.00 5.75
C HIS A 389 -21.07 22.73 6.46
N SER A 390 -19.75 22.60 6.52
CA SER A 390 -18.99 21.65 7.35
C SER A 390 -19.32 21.80 8.84
N PRO A 391 -19.38 20.71 9.62
CA PRO A 391 -19.55 20.79 11.06
C PRO A 391 -18.19 20.96 11.75
N SER A 392 -17.87 22.19 12.15
CA SER A 392 -16.94 22.46 13.24
C SER A 392 -17.46 23.60 14.12
N SER A 393 -17.43 23.35 15.43
CA SER A 393 -17.51 24.30 16.54
C SER A 393 -18.79 25.16 16.70
N SER A 394 -19.62 24.80 17.67
CA SER A 394 -19.94 25.68 18.81
C SER A 394 -20.94 25.01 19.76
N GLY A 395 -20.47 24.66 20.95
CA GLY A 395 -21.32 24.43 22.12
C GLY A 395 -20.73 25.26 23.24
N GLY A 396 -21.26 26.47 23.41
CA GLY A 396 -20.89 27.38 24.50
C GLY A 396 -21.49 26.87 25.81
N GLY A 397 -20.63 26.42 26.72
CA GLY A 397 -20.93 26.30 28.14
C GLY A 397 -20.16 27.39 28.88
N GLN A 398 -20.89 28.37 29.42
CA GLN A 398 -20.34 29.41 30.29
C GLN A 398 -19.78 28.77 31.58
N TYR A 399 -18.50 28.97 31.85
CA TYR A 399 -17.94 28.86 33.20
C TYR A 399 -17.27 30.18 33.55
N THR A 400 -17.88 30.89 34.50
CA THR A 400 -17.33 32.06 35.17
C THR A 400 -16.21 31.62 36.12
N ALA A 401 -14.99 32.10 35.89
CA ALA A 401 -13.90 32.01 36.86
C ALA A 401 -13.78 33.34 37.61
N ALA A 402 -13.92 33.29 38.94
CA ALA A 402 -13.55 34.39 39.84
C ALA A 402 -12.05 34.31 40.20
N PRO A 403 -11.39 35.43 40.53
CA PRO A 403 -9.95 35.49 40.77
C PRO A 403 -9.58 35.33 42.26
N GLY A 404 -8.40 34.76 42.51
CA GLY A 404 -7.72 34.68 43.81
C GLY A 404 -6.87 33.41 43.88
N ASP A 405 -5.64 33.37 44.38
CA ASP A 405 -4.80 34.36 45.04
C ASP A 405 -3.36 33.83 44.98
N ASP A 406 -2.42 34.75 44.98
CA ASP A 406 -0.97 34.57 44.91
C ASP A 406 -0.44 34.14 46.27
N SER A 407 0.21 32.98 46.38
CA SER A 407 1.16 32.76 47.47
C SER A 407 2.21 31.70 47.14
N ARG A 408 3.40 32.24 46.87
CA ARG A 408 4.73 31.64 47.00
C ARG A 408 4.84 30.61 48.12
N VAL A 409 5.44 29.45 47.81
CA VAL A 409 6.33 28.75 48.75
C VAL A 409 7.54 28.18 47.99
N LYS A 410 8.72 28.72 48.31
CA LYS A 410 10.03 28.09 48.10
C LYS A 410 10.19 26.95 49.11
N VAL A 411 10.71 25.80 48.70
CA VAL A 411 11.53 24.96 49.59
C VAL A 411 12.72 24.40 48.82
N SER A 412 13.90 24.81 49.27
CA SER A 412 15.22 24.21 49.05
C SER A 412 15.41 22.99 49.94
N GLY A 413 16.06 21.96 49.41
CA GLY A 413 16.53 20.76 50.12
C GLY A 413 17.19 19.82 49.13
#